data_AF-A0A840TLL5-F1
#
_entry.id   AF-A0A840TLL5-F1
#
_cell.length_a   1.000
_cell.length_b   1.000
_cell.length_c   1.000
_cell.angle_alpha   90.00
_cell.angle_beta   90.00
_cell.angle_gamma   90.00
#
_symmetry.space_group_name_H-M   'P 1'
#
loop_
_entity.id
_entity.type
_entity.pdbx_description
1 polymer ?
#
loop_
_entity_poly.entity_id
_entity_poly.type
_entity_poly.pdbx_seq_one_letter_code
_entity_poly.pdbx_strand_id
1 'polypeptide(L)'
;MSNQAISSRLEFAYRNRLWEILPPDGPELKCLISICEAKGNPKAALSAIFKGEDFKTPLGRELWNYLNQLDARGLIQIRRGEKQQVKYFDYHPLVAQKLQALYPHLFTKPVFPPVTELAVLEHSVGELLFQKPAEKLIAAGLFRPDHPVFLLASEGYHFKLVALPDGSQVLKIAPLDTPLD
;
A
#
# COMPACT_ATOMS: atom_id res chain seq x y z
N MET A 1 3.61 -14.01 12.61
CA MET A 1 2.37 -13.79 11.84
C MET A 1 2.10 -15.06 11.05
N SER A 2 0.98 -15.73 11.29
CA SER A 2 0.62 -17.00 10.65
C SER A 2 0.35 -16.77 9.15
N ASN A 3 1.13 -17.46 8.31
CA ASN A 3 0.99 -17.51 6.86
C ASN A 3 -0.31 -18.28 6.53
N GLN A 4 -1.47 -17.59 6.59
CA GLN A 4 -2.74 -18.22 6.23
C GLN A 4 -2.75 -18.43 4.71
N ALA A 5 -2.90 -19.68 4.29
CA ALA A 5 -3.07 -20.03 2.89
C ALA A 5 -4.26 -19.24 2.32
N ILE A 6 -4.00 -18.48 1.25
CA ILE A 6 -5.03 -17.74 0.52
C ILE A 6 -5.94 -18.77 -0.15
N SER A 7 -7.25 -18.54 -0.10
CA SER A 7 -8.19 -19.46 -0.74
C SER A 7 -8.00 -19.46 -2.26
N SER A 8 -8.20 -20.62 -2.89
CA SER A 8 -8.07 -20.77 -4.35
C SER A 8 -8.98 -19.81 -5.13
N ARG A 9 -10.11 -19.40 -4.54
CA ARG A 9 -11.03 -18.40 -5.12
C ARG A 9 -10.39 -17.00 -5.19
N LEU A 10 -9.73 -16.56 -4.13
CA LEU A 10 -9.03 -15.27 -4.07
C LEU A 10 -7.80 -15.27 -5.00
N GLU A 11 -7.07 -16.38 -5.05
CA GLU A 11 -5.93 -16.57 -5.97
C GLU A 11 -6.38 -16.51 -7.44
N PHE A 12 -7.49 -17.17 -7.78
CA PHE A 12 -8.06 -17.12 -9.12
C PHE A 12 -8.46 -15.70 -9.51
N ALA A 13 -9.17 -14.98 -8.62
CA ALA A 13 -9.56 -13.60 -8.88
C ALA A 13 -8.34 -12.69 -9.04
N TYR A 14 -7.26 -12.95 -8.28
CA TYR A 14 -6.00 -12.23 -8.40
C TYR A 14 -5.33 -12.45 -9.78
N ARG A 15 -5.19 -13.71 -10.20
CA ARG A 15 -4.54 -14.04 -11.48
C ARG A 15 -5.31 -13.50 -12.69
N ASN A 16 -6.63 -13.45 -12.60
CA ASN A 16 -7.52 -12.99 -13.67
C ASN A 16 -7.85 -11.49 -13.57
N ARG A 17 -7.20 -10.74 -12.67
CA ARG A 17 -7.35 -9.28 -12.57
C ARG A 17 -8.78 -8.79 -12.40
N LEU A 18 -9.62 -9.55 -11.67
CA LEU A 18 -11.05 -9.26 -11.57
C LEU A 18 -11.36 -7.91 -10.90
N TRP A 19 -10.41 -7.31 -10.17
CA TRP A 19 -10.56 -5.97 -9.57
C TRP A 19 -10.48 -4.85 -10.62
N GLU A 20 -9.79 -5.06 -11.75
CA GLU A 20 -9.64 -4.06 -12.81
C GLU A 20 -10.95 -3.87 -13.60
N ILE A 21 -11.89 -4.81 -13.47
CA ILE A 21 -13.21 -4.78 -14.12
C ILE A 21 -14.20 -3.92 -13.30
N LEU A 22 -13.88 -3.59 -12.04
CA LEU A 22 -14.74 -2.75 -11.22
C LEU A 22 -14.73 -1.30 -11.77
N PRO A 23 -15.88 -0.61 -11.80
CA PRO A 23 -15.91 0.79 -12.21
C PRO A 23 -14.97 1.65 -11.34
N PRO A 24 -14.12 2.52 -11.91
CA PRO A 24 -13.13 3.32 -11.18
C PRO A 24 -13.70 4.20 -10.05
N ASP A 25 -14.95 4.63 -10.19
CA ASP A 25 -15.67 5.41 -9.17
C ASP A 25 -16.80 4.63 -8.50
N GLY A 26 -16.89 3.33 -8.81
CA GLY A 26 -17.95 2.43 -8.38
C GLY A 26 -17.94 2.18 -6.87
N PRO A 27 -19.12 2.00 -6.26
CA PRO A 27 -19.24 1.71 -4.83
C PRO A 27 -18.55 0.40 -4.44
N GLU A 28 -18.50 -0.61 -5.31
CA GLU A 28 -17.80 -1.88 -5.07
C GLU A 28 -16.30 -1.69 -4.92
N LEU A 29 -15.69 -0.86 -5.77
CA LEU A 29 -14.26 -0.57 -5.71
C LEU A 29 -13.91 0.16 -4.40
N LYS A 30 -14.73 1.14 -4.01
CA LYS A 30 -14.59 1.86 -2.74
C LYS A 30 -14.72 0.93 -1.52
N CYS A 31 -15.62 -0.05 -1.58
CA CYS A 31 -15.75 -1.08 -0.56
C CYS A 31 -14.49 -1.97 -0.49
N LEU A 32 -13.98 -2.42 -1.64
CA LEU A 32 -12.77 -3.24 -1.71
C LEU A 32 -11.54 -2.50 -1.16
N ILE A 33 -11.37 -1.22 -1.50
CA ILE A 33 -10.30 -0.36 -0.97
C ILE A 33 -10.44 -0.21 0.54
N SER A 34 -11.64 0.06 1.05
CA SER A 34 -11.89 0.18 2.50
C SER A 34 -11.52 -1.09 3.26
N ILE A 35 -11.77 -2.27 2.68
CA ILE A 35 -11.36 -3.57 3.25
C ILE A 35 -9.84 -3.71 3.27
N CYS A 36 -9.17 -3.31 2.18
CA CYS A 36 -7.72 -3.34 2.06
C CYS A 36 -7.04 -2.39 3.08
N GLU A 37 -7.52 -1.16 3.22
CA GLU A 37 -7.01 -0.18 4.20
C GLU A 37 -7.20 -0.65 5.64
N ALA A 38 -8.32 -1.32 5.91
CA ALA A 38 -8.61 -1.93 7.20
C ALA A 38 -7.82 -3.22 7.47
N LYS A 39 -6.99 -3.69 6.52
CA LYS A 39 -6.29 -4.98 6.58
C LYS A 39 -7.22 -6.12 6.96
N GLY A 40 -8.41 -6.17 6.36
CA GLY A 40 -9.41 -7.21 6.60
C GLY A 40 -10.15 -7.13 7.95
N ASN A 41 -9.81 -6.16 8.82
CA ASN A 41 -10.48 -5.98 10.10
C ASN A 41 -11.94 -5.55 9.90
N PRO A 42 -12.93 -6.32 10.38
CA PRO A 42 -14.33 -6.05 10.07
C PRO A 42 -14.86 -4.79 10.72
N LYS A 43 -14.43 -4.45 11.93
CA LYS A 43 -14.88 -3.25 12.64
C LYS A 43 -14.43 -1.99 11.89
N ALA A 44 -13.16 -1.94 11.50
CA ALA A 44 -12.61 -0.82 10.75
C ALA A 44 -13.20 -0.71 9.33
N ALA A 45 -13.28 -1.84 8.61
CA ALA A 45 -13.82 -1.87 7.25
C ALA A 45 -15.30 -1.45 7.22
N LEU A 46 -16.15 -2.06 8.06
CA LEU A 46 -17.58 -1.73 8.09
C LEU A 46 -17.82 -0.29 8.55
N SER A 47 -17.05 0.22 9.50
CA SER A 47 -17.14 1.64 9.90
C SER A 47 -16.83 2.58 8.74
N ALA A 48 -15.84 2.26 7.89
CA ALA A 48 -15.47 3.07 6.74
C ALA A 48 -16.51 3.00 5.61
N ILE A 49 -17.08 1.82 5.37
CA ILE A 49 -18.05 1.56 4.31
C ILE A 49 -19.41 2.16 4.65
N PHE A 50 -19.91 1.89 5.87
CA PHE A 50 -21.25 2.30 6.30
C PHE A 50 -21.29 3.73 6.84
N LYS A 51 -20.18 4.27 7.34
CA LYS A 51 -20.11 5.64 7.89
C LYS A 51 -21.20 5.96 8.92
N GLY A 52 -21.61 4.97 9.70
CA GLY A 52 -22.68 5.09 10.70
C GLY A 52 -24.08 4.71 10.22
N GLU A 53 -24.24 4.36 8.95
CA GLU A 53 -25.52 3.88 8.38
C GLU A 53 -25.91 2.51 8.96
N ASP A 54 -27.18 2.35 9.34
CA ASP A 54 -27.72 1.06 9.81
C ASP A 54 -27.99 0.12 8.62
N PHE A 55 -27.62 -1.16 8.76
CA PHE A 55 -27.85 -2.20 7.75
C PHE A 55 -29.33 -2.39 7.35
N LYS A 56 -30.27 -1.96 8.19
CA LYS A 56 -31.71 -2.07 7.92
C LYS A 56 -32.23 -1.01 6.94
N THR A 57 -31.51 0.10 6.77
CA THR A 57 -31.92 1.16 5.84
C THR A 57 -31.72 0.74 4.38
N PRO A 58 -32.38 1.40 3.42
CA PRO A 58 -32.17 1.11 2.00
C PRO A 58 -30.69 1.21 1.60
N LEU A 59 -30.00 2.26 2.04
CA LEU A 59 -28.57 2.47 1.77
C LEU A 59 -27.70 1.40 2.44
N GLY A 60 -27.98 1.06 3.70
CA GLY A 60 -27.25 0.00 4.40
C GLY A 60 -27.38 -1.37 3.72
N ARG A 61 -28.57 -1.70 3.20
CA ARG A 61 -28.77 -2.94 2.41
C ARG A 61 -28.02 -2.91 1.09
N GLU A 62 -27.97 -1.75 0.43
CA GLU A 62 -27.24 -1.57 -0.82
C GLU A 62 -25.73 -1.74 -0.62
N LEU A 63 -25.16 -1.12 0.42
CA LEU A 63 -23.77 -1.29 0.83
C LEU A 63 -23.44 -2.76 1.14
N TRP A 64 -24.35 -3.46 1.81
CA TRP A 64 -24.21 -4.89 2.05
C TRP A 64 -24.27 -5.73 0.77
N ASN A 65 -25.11 -5.35 -0.19
CA ASN A 65 -25.16 -5.97 -1.50
C ASN A 65 -23.83 -5.82 -2.24
N TYR A 66 -23.18 -4.66 -2.19
CA TYR A 66 -21.84 -4.48 -2.77
C TYR A 66 -20.81 -5.43 -2.14
N LEU A 67 -20.83 -5.61 -0.82
CA LEU A 67 -19.99 -6.59 -0.14
C LEU A 67 -20.25 -8.03 -0.60
N ASN A 68 -21.52 -8.41 -0.75
CA ASN A 68 -21.88 -9.74 -1.25
C ASN A 68 -21.46 -9.94 -2.71
N GLN A 69 -21.52 -8.90 -3.54
CA GLN A 69 -21.04 -8.96 -4.92
C GLN A 69 -19.51 -9.15 -5.00
N LEU A 70 -18.75 -8.44 -4.15
CA LEU A 70 -17.30 -8.64 -4.04
C LEU A 70 -16.97 -10.07 -3.60
N ASP A 71 -17.73 -10.64 -2.66
CA ASP A 71 -17.57 -12.03 -2.23
C ASP A 71 -17.90 -13.01 -3.35
N ALA A 72 -19.03 -12.81 -4.05
CA ALA A 72 -19.45 -13.65 -5.17
C ALA A 72 -18.44 -13.66 -6.33
N ARG A 73 -17.79 -12.53 -6.59
CA ARG A 73 -16.72 -12.40 -7.60
C ARG A 73 -15.37 -12.95 -7.13
N GLY A 74 -15.27 -13.40 -5.88
CA GLY A 74 -14.02 -13.90 -5.33
C GLY A 74 -12.96 -12.82 -5.09
N LEU A 75 -13.35 -11.54 -5.02
CA LEU A 75 -12.44 -10.44 -4.71
C LEU A 75 -12.18 -10.32 -3.21
N ILE A 76 -13.15 -10.75 -2.41
CA ILE A 76 -13.03 -10.93 -0.97
C ILE A 76 -13.57 -12.29 -0.56
N GLN A 77 -13.31 -12.68 0.68
CA GLN A 77 -13.99 -13.78 1.36
C GLN A 77 -14.47 -13.32 2.74
N ILE A 78 -15.77 -13.33 2.96
CA ILE A 78 -16.38 -12.94 4.23
C ILE A 78 -16.35 -14.12 5.20
N ARG A 79 -15.40 -14.13 6.14
CA ARG A 79 -15.37 -15.15 7.21
C ARG A 79 -16.38 -14.83 8.29
N ARG A 80 -17.28 -15.78 8.56
CA ARG A 80 -18.32 -15.66 9.58
C ARG A 80 -18.04 -16.59 10.76
N GLY A 81 -18.44 -16.15 11.94
CA GLY A 81 -18.46 -16.99 13.14
C GLY A 81 -19.74 -17.81 13.23
N GLU A 82 -19.85 -18.62 14.28
CA GLU A 82 -21.01 -19.49 14.56
C GLU A 82 -22.35 -18.74 14.64
N LYS A 83 -22.33 -17.46 15.06
CA LYS A 83 -23.54 -16.61 15.11
C LYS A 83 -23.73 -15.76 13.85
N GLN A 84 -23.15 -16.18 12.72
CA GLN A 84 -23.21 -15.49 11.42
C GLN A 84 -22.59 -14.08 11.39
N GLN A 85 -21.94 -13.65 12.48
CA GLN A 85 -21.26 -12.37 12.54
C GLN A 85 -19.96 -12.39 11.73
N VAL A 86 -19.66 -11.29 11.03
CA VAL A 86 -18.41 -11.17 10.28
C VAL A 86 -17.24 -11.10 11.25
N LYS A 87 -16.30 -12.03 11.09
CA LYS A 87 -15.06 -12.12 11.88
C LYS A 87 -13.89 -11.51 11.15
N TYR A 88 -13.84 -11.66 9.83
CA TYR A 88 -12.74 -11.16 9.03
C TYR A 88 -13.14 -11.06 7.55
N PHE A 89 -12.51 -10.14 6.83
CA PHE A 89 -12.55 -10.08 5.37
C PHE A 89 -11.19 -10.50 4.83
N ASP A 90 -11.11 -11.69 4.22
CA ASP A 90 -9.91 -12.04 3.48
C ASP A 90 -9.95 -11.41 2.10
N TYR A 91 -8.78 -11.08 1.58
CA TYR A 91 -8.55 -10.65 0.21
C TYR A 91 -7.14 -11.07 -0.18
N HIS A 92 -6.81 -11.06 -1.46
CA HIS A 92 -5.48 -11.43 -1.89
C HIS A 92 -4.46 -10.33 -1.48
N PRO A 93 -3.34 -10.65 -0.79
CA PRO A 93 -2.44 -9.65 -0.18
C PRO A 93 -1.86 -8.61 -1.15
N LEU A 94 -1.62 -9.01 -2.40
CA LEU A 94 -1.07 -8.13 -3.43
C LEU A 94 -2.10 -7.17 -4.04
N VAL A 95 -3.41 -7.42 -3.87
CA VAL A 95 -4.46 -6.56 -4.47
C VAL A 95 -4.41 -5.14 -3.91
N ALA A 96 -4.13 -4.97 -2.62
CA ALA A 96 -4.01 -3.65 -2.01
C ALA A 96 -2.94 -2.79 -2.70
N GLN A 97 -1.77 -3.37 -2.98
CA GLN A 97 -0.67 -2.68 -3.67
C GLN A 97 -1.06 -2.29 -5.10
N LYS A 98 -1.71 -3.20 -5.84
CA LYS A 98 -2.15 -2.95 -7.21
C LYS A 98 -3.20 -1.86 -7.27
N LEU A 99 -4.21 -1.91 -6.40
CA LEU A 99 -5.25 -0.89 -6.31
C LEU A 99 -4.70 0.48 -5.97
N GLN A 100 -3.71 0.54 -5.09
CA GLN A 100 -3.09 1.80 -4.71
C GLN A 100 -2.27 2.41 -5.85
N ALA A 101 -1.56 1.59 -6.63
CA ALA A 101 -0.84 2.07 -7.80
C ALA A 101 -1.80 2.64 -8.87
N LEU A 102 -2.96 2.03 -9.04
CA LEU A 102 -3.97 2.46 -10.02
C LEU A 102 -4.82 3.65 -9.54
N TYR A 103 -5.20 3.67 -8.26
CA TYR A 103 -6.14 4.64 -7.69
C TYR A 103 -5.63 5.23 -6.36
N PRO A 104 -4.47 5.91 -6.35
CA PRO A 104 -3.86 6.39 -5.10
C PRO A 104 -4.75 7.38 -4.35
N HIS A 105 -5.57 8.14 -5.06
CA HIS A 105 -6.47 9.17 -4.51
C HIS A 105 -7.69 8.59 -3.78
N LEU A 106 -8.00 7.30 -3.96
CA LEU A 106 -9.13 6.64 -3.28
C LEU A 106 -8.74 6.08 -1.90
N PHE A 107 -7.45 6.05 -1.57
CA PHE A 107 -6.95 5.60 -0.27
C PHE A 107 -6.90 6.79 0.70
N THR A 108 -7.45 6.59 1.90
CA THR A 108 -7.44 7.60 2.97
C THR A 108 -6.09 7.73 3.65
N LYS A 109 -5.27 6.67 3.62
CA LYS A 109 -3.89 6.70 4.11
C LYS A 109 -2.95 6.45 2.93
N PRO A 110 -1.85 7.22 2.83
CA PRO A 110 -0.73 6.78 1.99
C PRO A 110 -0.24 5.44 2.54
N VAL A 111 -0.55 4.35 1.85
CA VAL A 111 -0.03 3.02 2.18
C VAL A 111 1.36 2.95 1.55
N PHE A 112 2.39 2.92 2.39
CA PHE A 112 3.72 2.63 1.90
C PHE A 112 3.73 1.18 1.37
N PRO A 113 4.34 0.90 0.21
CA PRO A 113 4.42 -0.46 -0.30
C PRO A 113 4.99 -1.38 0.80
N PRO A 114 4.48 -2.61 0.95
CA PRO A 114 5.01 -3.57 1.91
C PRO A 114 6.52 -3.73 1.70
N VAL A 115 7.24 -3.86 2.82
CA VAL A 115 8.71 -3.99 2.91
C VAL A 115 9.22 -5.33 2.32
N THR A 116 8.58 -5.88 1.29
CA THR A 116 8.94 -7.17 0.67
C THR A 116 9.51 -7.05 -0.74
N GLU A 117 9.55 -5.85 -1.32
CA GLU A 117 10.33 -5.54 -2.54
C GLU A 117 11.05 -4.18 -2.43
N LEU A 118 11.19 -3.65 -1.22
CA LEU A 118 12.09 -2.53 -0.96
C LEU A 118 13.47 -3.12 -0.79
N ALA A 119 14.46 -2.56 -1.48
CA ALA A 119 15.86 -2.78 -1.16
C ALA A 119 16.08 -2.38 0.30
N VAL A 120 15.88 -3.34 1.21
CA VAL A 120 16.52 -3.28 2.51
C VAL A 120 17.99 -3.30 2.14
N LEU A 121 18.70 -2.20 2.37
CA LEU A 121 20.14 -2.18 2.31
C LEU A 121 20.62 -3.01 3.50
N GLU A 122 20.40 -4.32 3.45
CA GLU A 122 20.95 -5.23 4.44
C GLU A 122 22.47 -5.14 4.35
N HIS A 123 23.05 -4.95 3.14
CA HIS A 123 24.50 -4.80 2.93
C HIS A 123 24.89 -4.02 1.63
N SER A 124 24.17 -2.96 1.25
CA SER A 124 24.44 -2.26 -0.02
C SER A 124 24.34 -0.73 0.07
N VAL A 125 24.96 -0.03 -0.89
CA VAL A 125 24.91 1.44 -0.99
C VAL A 125 23.61 1.86 -1.66
N GLY A 126 22.86 2.77 -1.03
CA GLY A 126 21.70 3.41 -1.64
C GLY A 126 22.11 4.67 -2.40
N GLU A 127 21.69 4.79 -3.66
CA GLU A 127 21.94 5.96 -4.50
C GLU A 127 20.65 6.75 -4.75
N LEU A 128 20.66 8.05 -4.46
CA LEU A 128 19.57 8.97 -4.77
C LEU A 128 20.01 10.00 -5.81
N LEU A 129 19.48 9.89 -7.03
CA LEU A 129 19.69 10.86 -8.10
C LEU A 129 18.84 12.13 -7.89
N PHE A 130 19.42 13.30 -8.11
CA PHE A 130 18.70 14.58 -8.10
C PHE A 130 18.72 15.24 -9.49
N GLN A 131 17.55 15.45 -10.11
CA GLN A 131 17.43 16.07 -11.44
C GLN A 131 17.50 17.62 -11.43
N LYS A 132 18.47 18.24 -10.75
CA LYS A 132 18.65 19.70 -10.84
C LYS A 132 20.12 20.13 -11.00
N PRO A 133 20.40 21.22 -11.74
CA PRO A 133 21.76 21.72 -11.93
C PRO A 133 22.42 22.15 -10.62
N ALA A 134 23.70 21.82 -10.47
CA ALA A 134 24.51 21.97 -9.25
C ALA A 134 24.49 23.38 -8.62
N GLU A 135 24.30 24.42 -9.42
CA GLU A 135 24.38 25.82 -8.99
C GLU A 135 23.24 26.24 -8.06
N LYS A 136 22.09 25.56 -8.10
CA LYS A 136 20.98 25.79 -7.16
C LYS A 136 21.05 24.97 -5.89
N LEU A 137 21.97 24.00 -5.80
CA LEU A 137 22.08 23.09 -4.66
C LEU A 137 22.82 23.77 -3.49
N ILE A 138 23.84 24.59 -3.77
CA ILE A 138 24.71 25.18 -2.72
C ILE A 138 24.00 26.27 -1.89
N ALA A 139 22.98 26.94 -2.44
CA ALA A 139 22.43 28.17 -1.85
C ALA A 139 21.21 28.00 -0.92
N ALA A 140 20.52 26.84 -0.90
CA ALA A 140 19.20 26.74 -0.25
C ALA A 140 19.07 25.70 0.86
N GLY A 141 20.08 24.87 1.13
CA GLY A 141 20.20 24.09 2.38
C GLY A 141 19.05 23.12 2.73
N LEU A 142 18.09 22.87 1.83
CA LEU A 142 16.96 21.96 2.06
C LEU A 142 16.70 21.17 0.78
N PHE A 143 17.06 19.89 0.83
CA PHE A 143 16.82 18.93 -0.23
C PHE A 143 15.71 17.97 0.17
N ARG A 144 14.78 17.73 -0.74
CA ARG A 144 13.80 16.66 -0.63
C ARG A 144 14.10 15.66 -1.74
N PRO A 145 14.46 14.40 -1.42
CA PRO A 145 14.67 13.41 -2.45
C PRO A 145 13.36 13.12 -3.18
N ASP A 146 13.45 12.80 -4.48
CA ASP A 146 12.28 12.46 -5.31
C ASP A 146 11.56 11.22 -4.76
N HIS A 147 12.30 10.35 -4.06
CA HIS A 147 11.78 9.24 -3.28
C HIS A 147 12.25 9.30 -1.83
N PRO A 148 11.38 9.10 -0.84
CA PRO A 148 11.81 9.02 0.56
C PRO A 148 12.75 7.83 0.77
N VAL A 149 13.85 8.06 1.50
CA VAL A 149 14.73 6.99 1.99
C VAL A 149 14.37 6.70 3.44
N PHE A 150 14.16 5.43 3.74
CA PHE A 150 13.80 4.96 5.07
C PHE A 150 15.03 4.35 5.72
N LEU A 151 15.47 4.96 6.83
CA LEU A 151 16.62 4.53 7.63
C LEU A 151 16.12 3.82 8.88
N LEU A 152 16.83 2.80 9.35
CA LEU A 152 16.50 2.10 10.59
C LEU A 152 16.82 3.01 11.79
N ALA A 153 15.82 3.21 12.66
CA ALA A 153 15.89 4.16 13.78
C ALA A 153 16.97 3.85 14.84
N SER A 154 17.57 2.65 14.81
CA SER A 154 18.59 2.17 15.74
C SER A 154 19.97 1.99 15.12
N GLU A 155 20.17 2.47 13.89
CA GLU A 155 21.41 2.28 13.14
C GLU A 155 22.04 3.64 12.80
N GLY A 156 23.38 3.70 12.89
CA GLY A 156 24.14 4.88 12.53
C GLY A 156 24.48 4.84 11.05
N TYR A 157 24.26 5.95 10.35
CA TYR A 157 24.56 6.09 8.93
C TYR A 157 25.54 7.23 8.69
N HIS A 158 26.36 7.10 7.66
CA HIS A 158 27.07 8.23 7.05
C HIS A 158 26.50 8.53 5.66
N PHE A 159 26.78 9.73 5.17
CA PHE A 159 26.32 10.16 3.85
C PHE A 159 27.40 10.98 3.13
N LYS A 160 27.41 10.90 1.80
CA LYS A 160 28.35 11.61 0.92
C LYS A 160 27.61 12.10 -0.32
N LEU A 161 27.83 13.35 -0.67
CA LEU A 161 27.34 13.94 -1.91
C LEU A 161 28.41 13.72 -2.99
N VAL A 162 28.05 13.10 -4.11
CA VAL A 162 28.98 12.83 -5.23
C VAL A 162 28.46 13.55 -6.48
N ALA A 163 29.35 14.28 -7.16
CA ALA A 163 29.03 14.88 -8.45
C ALA A 163 29.20 13.85 -9.56
N LEU A 164 28.22 13.77 -10.46
CA LEU A 164 28.25 12.92 -11.63
C LEU A 164 28.86 13.66 -12.84
N PRO A 165 29.38 12.94 -13.86
CA PRO A 165 30.02 13.56 -15.03
C PRO A 165 29.10 14.49 -15.85
N ASP A 166 27.79 14.33 -15.73
CA ASP A 166 26.77 15.17 -16.38
C ASP A 166 26.45 16.44 -15.57
N GLY A 167 27.15 16.69 -14.46
CA GLY A 167 26.95 17.83 -13.57
C GLY A 167 25.78 17.67 -12.58
N SER A 168 25.08 16.54 -12.60
CA SER A 168 24.11 16.19 -11.55
C SER A 168 24.82 15.74 -10.27
N GLN A 169 24.08 15.64 -9.17
CA GLN A 169 24.61 15.18 -7.88
C GLN A 169 23.78 14.00 -7.36
N VAL A 170 24.45 13.05 -6.72
CA VAL A 170 23.85 11.90 -6.03
C VAL A 170 24.20 11.97 -4.54
N LEU A 171 23.19 11.78 -3.68
CA LEU A 171 23.44 11.55 -2.25
C LEU A 171 23.54 10.05 -2.04
N LYS A 172 24.74 9.59 -1.66
CA LYS A 172 24.97 8.22 -1.21
C LYS A 172 24.82 8.16 0.30
N ILE A 173 24.04 7.19 0.79
CA ILE A 173 23.84 6.93 2.22
C ILE A 173 24.18 5.47 2.49
N ALA A 174 24.97 5.20 3.53
CA ALA A 174 25.29 3.83 3.95
C ALA A 174 25.36 3.72 5.49
N PRO A 175 25.19 2.52 6.05
CA PRO A 175 25.50 2.26 7.46
C PRO A 175 26.96 2.58 7.77
N LEU A 176 27.28 3.00 9.01
CA LEU A 176 28.63 3.44 9.41
C LEU A 176 29.71 2.36 9.26
N ASP A 177 29.34 1.08 9.22
CA ASP A 177 30.22 -0.07 9.04
C ASP A 177 30.50 -0.39 7.56
N THR A 178 29.83 0.29 6.63
CA THR A 178 29.95 0.10 5.18
C THR A 178 30.69 1.29 4.58
N PRO A 179 31.80 1.13 3.84
CA PRO A 179 32.50 2.26 3.25
C PRO A 179 31.69 2.97 2.13
N LEU A 180 31.76 4.31 2.12
CA LEU A 180 31.14 5.21 1.13
C LEU A 180 32.20 5.71 0.13
N ASP A 181 32.56 4.86 -0.84
CA ASP A 181 33.44 5.25 -1.96
C ASP A 181 32.69 6.06 -3.03
#